data_AF-A0A3B3URM3-F1
#
_entry.id   AF-A0A3B3URM3-F1
#
_cell.length_a   1.000
_cell.length_b   1.000
_cell.length_c   1.000
_cell.angle_alpha   90.00
_cell.angle_beta   90.00
_cell.angle_gamma   90.00
#
_symmetry.space_group_name_H-M   'P 1'
#
loop_
_entity.id
_entity.type
_entity.pdbx_description
1 polymer ?
#
loop_
_entity_poly.entity_id
_entity_poly.type
_entity_poly.pdbx_seq_one_letter_code
_entity_poly.pdbx_strand_id
1 'polypeptide(L)'
;MGDGLQSAGHHMDAYAASVDDILEEEEHYADQLKEYLSYAEAVRAVCRKHELSQFELEMASQDLISKKQQREELATGIVRTFSLKGMTNKLFGQEAPEQRDAKLNLLEELIAEGEETVKEKTAECDEHAEKAWADIVRFKDQKDKDLQEALINYALMQISMCKKKVLNNLFQCWKK
;
A
#
# COMPACT_ATOMS: atom_id res chain seq x y z
N MET A 1 -43.87 48.97 -4.24
CA MET A 1 -42.54 48.50 -3.77
C MET A 1 -42.58 47.13 -3.08
N GLY A 2 -43.72 46.65 -2.54
CA GLY A 2 -43.77 45.35 -1.84
C GLY A 2 -43.70 44.08 -2.70
N ASP A 3 -44.20 44.12 -3.94
CA ASP A 3 -44.29 42.93 -4.81
C ASP A 3 -42.92 42.38 -5.28
N GLY A 4 -41.92 43.26 -5.46
CA GLY A 4 -40.55 42.82 -5.79
C GLY A 4 -39.87 42.12 -4.61
N LEU A 5 -40.06 42.64 -3.39
CA LEU A 5 -39.46 42.07 -2.18
C LEU A 5 -40.09 40.73 -1.80
N GLN A 6 -41.41 40.60 -1.94
CA GLN A 6 -42.12 39.34 -1.68
C GLN A 6 -41.74 38.25 -2.69
N SER A 7 -41.58 38.61 -3.97
CA SER A 7 -41.07 37.69 -5.00
C SER A 7 -39.67 37.20 -4.66
N ALA A 8 -38.76 38.10 -4.26
CA ALA A 8 -37.40 37.73 -3.85
C ALA A 8 -37.39 36.81 -2.62
N GLY A 9 -38.30 37.02 -1.66
CA GLY A 9 -38.51 36.12 -0.52
C GLY A 9 -38.88 34.70 -0.96
N HIS A 10 -39.88 34.56 -1.83
CA HIS A 10 -40.29 33.26 -2.36
C HIS A 10 -39.18 32.54 -3.14
N HIS A 11 -38.33 33.28 -3.87
CA HIS A 11 -37.16 32.70 -4.53
C HIS A 11 -36.15 32.16 -3.52
N MET A 12 -35.88 32.90 -2.44
CA MET A 12 -34.96 32.48 -1.39
C MET A 12 -35.48 31.25 -0.64
N ASP A 13 -36.79 31.18 -0.36
CA ASP A 13 -37.40 30.01 0.28
C ASP A 13 -37.34 28.77 -0.61
N ALA A 14 -37.63 28.91 -1.91
CA ALA A 14 -37.52 27.82 -2.87
C ALA A 14 -36.06 27.37 -3.08
N TYR A 15 -35.11 28.32 -3.04
CA TYR A 15 -33.69 27.99 -3.10
C TYR A 15 -33.25 27.22 -1.85
N ALA A 16 -33.58 27.73 -0.66
CA ALA A 16 -33.26 27.09 0.61
C ALA A 16 -33.83 25.66 0.69
N ALA A 17 -35.08 25.46 0.27
CA ALA A 17 -35.70 24.14 0.23
C ALA A 17 -35.03 23.17 -0.76
N SER A 18 -34.38 23.69 -1.81
CA SER A 18 -33.68 22.84 -2.78
C SER A 18 -32.28 22.40 -2.34
N VAL A 19 -31.67 23.08 -1.35
CA VAL A 19 -30.26 22.83 -0.96
C VAL A 19 -30.06 21.40 -0.47
N ASP A 20 -30.98 20.87 0.33
CA ASP A 20 -30.86 19.53 0.91
C ASP A 20 -30.82 18.45 -0.19
N ASP A 21 -31.69 18.54 -1.20
CA ASP A 21 -31.70 17.63 -2.35
C ASP A 21 -30.36 17.68 -3.14
N ILE A 22 -29.75 18.86 -3.24
CA ILE A 22 -28.44 19.01 -3.92
C ILE A 22 -27.34 18.33 -3.12
N LEU A 23 -27.35 18.56 -1.81
CA LEU A 23 -26.35 17.97 -0.92
C LEU A 23 -26.43 16.46 -0.92
N GLU A 24 -27.64 15.89 -0.93
CA GLU A 24 -27.85 14.44 -1.05
C GLU A 24 -27.35 13.90 -2.40
N GLU A 25 -27.64 14.58 -3.52
CA GLU A 25 -27.09 14.21 -4.83
C GLU A 25 -25.55 14.31 -4.85
N GLU A 26 -24.95 15.33 -4.23
CA GLU A 26 -23.49 15.51 -4.13
C GLU A 26 -22.82 14.47 -3.24
N GLU A 27 -23.46 14.09 -2.13
CA GLU A 27 -22.95 13.06 -1.21
C GLU A 27 -22.77 11.72 -1.91
N HIS A 28 -23.68 11.34 -2.81
CA HIS A 28 -23.56 10.11 -3.58
C HIS A 28 -22.25 10.06 -4.41
N TYR A 29 -21.87 11.17 -5.05
CA TYR A 29 -20.61 11.25 -5.80
C TYR A 29 -19.40 11.31 -4.88
N ALA A 30 -19.52 11.99 -3.73
CA ALA A 30 -18.46 11.99 -2.73
C ALA A 30 -18.17 10.57 -2.23
N ASP A 31 -19.19 9.75 -2.02
CA ASP A 31 -19.05 8.36 -1.60
C ASP A 31 -18.40 7.47 -2.67
N GLN A 32 -18.75 7.65 -3.95
CA GLN A 32 -18.06 6.97 -5.06
C GLN A 32 -16.56 7.29 -5.08
N LEU A 33 -16.19 8.55 -4.88
CA LEU A 33 -14.78 8.96 -4.81
C LEU A 33 -14.06 8.42 -3.57
N LYS A 34 -14.75 8.34 -2.42
CA LYS A 34 -14.21 7.73 -1.20
C LYS A 34 -13.97 6.23 -1.40
N GLU A 35 -14.91 5.51 -2.02
CA GLU A 35 -14.75 4.10 -2.33
C GLU A 35 -13.54 3.88 -3.25
N TYR A 36 -13.39 4.72 -4.28
CA TYR A 36 -12.24 4.67 -5.18
C TYR A 36 -10.92 4.96 -4.47
N LEU A 37 -10.91 5.92 -3.52
CA LEU A 37 -9.76 6.18 -2.67
C LEU A 37 -9.40 4.95 -1.83
N SER A 38 -10.39 4.28 -1.22
CA SER A 38 -10.17 3.03 -0.48
C SER A 38 -9.61 1.92 -1.37
N TYR A 39 -10.05 1.82 -2.63
CA TYR A 39 -9.46 0.90 -3.59
C TYR A 39 -7.98 1.21 -3.87
N ALA A 40 -7.64 2.48 -4.11
CA ALA A 40 -6.25 2.90 -4.31
C ALA A 40 -5.37 2.63 -3.06
N GLU A 41 -5.92 2.79 -1.87
CA GLU A 41 -5.26 2.45 -0.61
C GLU A 41 -5.02 0.95 -0.46
N ALA A 42 -5.97 0.11 -0.86
CA ALA A 42 -5.79 -1.35 -0.88
C ALA A 42 -4.64 -1.75 -1.83
N VAL A 43 -4.57 -1.16 -3.02
CA VAL A 43 -3.45 -1.40 -3.96
C VAL A 43 -2.11 -0.93 -3.35
N ARG A 44 -2.10 0.22 -2.66
CA ARG A 44 -0.90 0.67 -1.93
C ARG A 44 -0.47 -0.32 -0.85
N ALA A 45 -1.42 -0.92 -0.13
CA ALA A 45 -1.13 -1.94 0.87
C ALA A 45 -0.49 -3.21 0.26
N VAL A 46 -0.92 -3.61 -0.95
CA VAL A 46 -0.31 -4.71 -1.71
C VAL A 46 1.16 -4.42 -2.04
N CYS A 47 1.46 -3.20 -2.51
CA CYS A 47 2.84 -2.77 -2.76
C CYS A 47 3.67 -2.78 -1.48
N ARG A 48 3.13 -2.26 -0.38
CA ARG A 48 3.82 -2.25 0.92
C ARG A 48 4.11 -3.66 1.44
N LYS A 49 3.18 -4.60 1.23
CA LYS A 49 3.40 -6.01 1.59
C LYS A 49 4.56 -6.59 0.79
N HIS A 50 4.66 -6.28 -0.51
CA HIS A 50 5.80 -6.72 -1.33
C HIS A 50 7.14 -6.19 -0.80
N GLU A 51 7.20 -4.89 -0.44
CA GLU A 51 8.41 -4.29 0.16
C GLU A 51 8.81 -4.99 1.48
N LEU A 52 7.84 -5.30 2.34
CA LEU A 52 8.09 -5.99 3.61
C LEU A 52 8.58 -7.42 3.40
N SER A 53 7.94 -8.19 2.50
CA SER A 53 8.35 -9.56 2.18
C SER A 53 9.75 -9.60 1.57
N GLN A 54 10.06 -8.66 0.67
CA GLN A 54 11.40 -8.51 0.10
C GLN A 54 12.45 -8.23 1.18
N PHE A 55 12.14 -7.35 2.13
CA PHE A 55 13.01 -7.07 3.27
C PHE A 55 13.25 -8.31 4.15
N GLU A 56 12.21 -9.10 4.44
CA GLU A 56 12.36 -10.36 5.19
C GLU A 56 13.28 -11.36 4.48
N LEU A 57 13.13 -11.50 3.15
CA LEU A 57 13.99 -12.35 2.32
C LEU A 57 15.45 -11.89 2.35
N GLU A 58 15.70 -10.58 2.25
CA GLU A 58 17.04 -10.00 2.32
C GLU A 58 17.69 -10.25 3.69
N MET A 59 16.93 -10.10 4.78
CA MET A 59 17.38 -10.40 6.13
C MET A 59 17.73 -11.89 6.31
N ALA A 60 16.88 -12.80 5.83
CA ALA A 60 17.14 -14.24 5.88
C ALA A 60 18.37 -14.62 5.06
N SER A 61 18.53 -14.02 3.87
CA SER A 61 19.69 -14.23 3.00
C SER A 61 20.98 -13.75 3.66
N GLN A 62 20.96 -12.59 4.31
CA GLN A 62 22.11 -12.04 5.01
C GLN A 62 22.52 -12.87 6.24
N ASP A 63 21.55 -13.41 6.98
CA ASP A 63 21.81 -14.34 8.09
C ASP A 63 22.47 -15.63 7.59
N LEU A 64 21.96 -16.21 6.51
CA LEU A 64 22.55 -17.38 5.88
C LEU A 64 24.00 -17.14 5.42
N ILE A 65 24.27 -15.99 4.79
CA ILE A 65 25.62 -15.58 4.37
C ILE A 65 26.54 -15.49 5.59
N SER A 66 26.08 -14.88 6.68
CA SER A 66 26.85 -14.76 7.93
C SER A 66 27.18 -16.14 8.52
N LYS A 67 26.22 -17.07 8.58
CA LYS A 67 26.44 -18.44 9.06
C LYS A 67 27.43 -19.20 8.19
N LYS A 68 27.32 -19.10 6.86
CA LYS A 68 28.28 -19.71 5.90
C LYS A 68 29.69 -19.17 6.10
N GLN A 69 29.83 -17.86 6.32
CA GLN A 69 31.11 -17.24 6.62
C GLN A 69 31.69 -17.73 7.96
N GLN A 70 30.87 -17.82 9.02
CA GLN A 70 31.31 -18.36 10.32
C GLN A 70 31.79 -19.80 10.20
N ARG A 71 31.12 -20.62 9.39
CA ARG A 71 31.53 -22.02 9.11
C ARG A 71 32.86 -22.07 8.37
N GLU A 72 33.09 -21.20 7.39
CA GLU A 72 34.38 -21.12 6.67
C GLU A 72 35.53 -20.66 7.57
N GLU A 73 35.30 -19.62 8.38
CA GLU A 73 36.27 -19.11 9.36
C GLU A 73 36.61 -20.18 10.41
N LEU A 74 35.59 -20.90 10.90
CA LEU A 74 35.79 -22.01 11.80
C LEU A 74 36.59 -23.09 11.08
N ALA A 75 36.16 -23.63 9.94
CA ALA A 75 36.82 -24.74 9.23
C ALA A 75 38.28 -24.46 8.83
N THR A 76 38.60 -23.23 8.38
CA THR A 76 39.96 -22.86 7.95
C THR A 76 40.86 -22.40 9.09
N GLY A 77 40.29 -22.00 10.24
CA GLY A 77 41.04 -21.41 11.36
C GLY A 77 41.59 -20.01 11.06
N ILE A 78 41.29 -19.43 9.88
CA ILE A 78 41.70 -18.09 9.48
C ILE A 78 40.52 -17.15 9.73
N VAL A 79 40.60 -16.39 10.82
CA VAL A 79 39.68 -15.27 11.05
C VAL A 79 40.10 -14.13 10.13
N ARG A 80 39.34 -13.88 9.05
CA ARG A 80 39.66 -12.83 8.05
C ARG A 80 39.45 -11.40 8.58
N THR A 81 38.92 -11.25 9.79
CA THR A 81 38.74 -9.96 10.48
C THR A 81 39.58 -9.93 11.77
N PHE A 82 40.17 -8.78 12.10
CA PHE A 82 40.89 -8.55 13.38
C PHE A 82 39.88 -8.58 14.54
N SER A 83 39.44 -9.78 14.93
CA SER A 83 38.50 -10.03 16.00
C SER A 83 39.23 -10.40 17.29
N LEU A 84 38.71 -9.92 18.43
CA LEU A 84 39.15 -10.26 19.79
C LEU A 84 39.25 -11.78 20.04
N LYS A 85 38.52 -12.61 19.27
CA LYS A 85 38.62 -14.09 19.30
C LYS A 85 40.00 -14.62 18.89
N GLY A 86 40.73 -13.93 18.01
CA GLY A 86 42.10 -14.31 17.64
C GLY A 86 43.10 -14.10 18.78
N MET A 87 42.79 -13.19 19.70
CA MET A 87 43.61 -12.89 20.88
C MET A 87 43.34 -13.89 22.01
N THR A 88 42.09 -14.36 22.17
CA THR A 88 41.73 -15.40 23.16
C THR A 88 42.30 -16.77 22.83
N ASN A 89 42.41 -17.17 21.55
CA ASN A 89 43.05 -18.44 21.18
C ASN A 89 44.55 -18.49 21.50
N LYS A 90 45.22 -17.34 21.55
CA LYS A 90 46.60 -17.23 22.03
C LYS A 90 46.71 -17.15 23.56
N LEU A 91 45.66 -16.69 24.24
CA LEU A 91 45.64 -16.52 25.70
C LEU A 91 45.12 -17.75 26.48
N PHE A 92 44.21 -18.54 25.89
CA PHE A 92 43.48 -19.62 26.59
C PHE A 92 43.74 -21.04 26.03
N GLY A 93 44.57 -21.16 24.99
CA GLY A 93 44.88 -22.45 24.34
C GLY A 93 43.94 -22.78 23.18
N GLN A 94 44.37 -23.71 22.31
CA GLN A 94 43.55 -24.22 21.22
C GLN A 94 42.32 -24.95 21.77
N GLU A 95 41.15 -24.62 21.24
CA GLU A 95 39.90 -25.32 21.52
C GLU A 95 40.05 -26.81 21.15
N ALA A 96 39.54 -27.72 21.98
CA ALA A 96 39.67 -29.15 21.75
C ALA A 96 39.02 -29.53 20.41
N PRO A 97 39.63 -30.44 19.61
CA PRO A 97 39.12 -30.80 18.29
C PRO A 97 37.66 -31.28 18.32
N GLU A 98 37.27 -32.02 19.36
CA GLU A 98 35.89 -32.47 19.57
C GLU A 98 34.88 -31.31 19.74
N GLN A 99 35.27 -30.24 20.44
CA GLN A 99 34.41 -29.06 20.64
C GLN A 99 34.26 -28.24 19.37
N ARG A 100 35.33 -28.17 18.57
CA ARG A 100 35.35 -27.52 17.26
C ARG A 100 34.46 -28.27 16.26
N ASP A 101 34.55 -29.60 16.23
CA ASP A 101 33.73 -30.44 15.37
C ASP A 101 32.25 -30.36 15.75
N ALA A 102 31.93 -30.35 17.05
CA ALA A 102 30.56 -30.14 17.52
C ALA A 102 29.97 -28.78 17.07
N LYS A 103 30.77 -27.70 17.11
CA LYS A 103 30.34 -26.38 16.60
C LYS A 103 30.19 -26.34 15.08
N LEU A 104 31.04 -27.06 14.35
CA LEU A 104 30.91 -27.19 12.89
C LEU A 104 29.61 -27.89 12.53
N ASN A 105 29.30 -29.01 13.17
CA ASN A 105 28.06 -29.75 12.93
C ASN A 105 26.82 -28.88 13.22
N LEU A 106 26.81 -28.17 14.36
CA LEU A 106 25.73 -27.24 14.68
C LEU A 106 25.59 -26.11 13.64
N LEU A 107 26.70 -25.55 13.16
CA LEU A 107 26.66 -24.53 12.11
C LEU A 107 26.14 -25.11 10.78
N GLU A 108 26.47 -26.36 10.45
CA GLU A 108 25.95 -27.01 9.25
C GLU A 108 24.44 -27.25 9.33
N GLU A 109 23.91 -27.66 10.48
CA GLU A 109 22.47 -27.75 10.74
C GLU A 109 21.79 -26.39 10.57
N LEU A 110 22.32 -25.34 11.21
CA LEU A 110 21.77 -23.97 11.12
C LEU A 110 21.86 -23.37 9.70
N ILE A 111 22.86 -23.78 8.91
CA ILE A 111 22.98 -23.40 7.49
C ILE A 111 21.90 -24.10 6.68
N ALA A 112 21.68 -25.41 6.89
CA ALA A 112 20.64 -26.15 6.19
C ALA A 112 19.24 -25.58 6.47
N GLU A 113 18.95 -25.26 7.74
CA GLU A 113 17.71 -24.57 8.12
C GLU A 113 17.59 -23.17 7.46
N GLY A 114 18.70 -22.42 7.42
CA GLY A 114 18.73 -21.11 6.77
C GLY A 114 18.54 -21.18 5.25
N GLU A 115 19.06 -22.22 4.59
CA GLU A 115 18.85 -22.46 3.16
C GLU A 115 17.38 -22.76 2.87
N GLU A 116 16.73 -23.59 3.68
CA GLU A 116 15.30 -23.85 3.51
C GLU A 116 14.47 -22.60 3.79
N THR A 117 14.81 -21.81 4.82
CA THR A 117 14.12 -20.54 5.13
C THR A 117 14.20 -19.55 3.96
N VAL A 118 15.39 -19.37 3.37
CA VAL A 118 15.57 -18.49 2.19
C VAL A 118 14.76 -19.00 1.01
N LYS A 119 14.75 -20.31 0.78
CA LYS A 119 14.00 -20.94 -0.30
C LYS A 119 12.49 -20.76 -0.13
N GLU A 120 11.96 -20.98 1.07
CA GLU A 120 10.55 -20.73 1.40
C GLU A 120 10.19 -19.25 1.19
N LYS A 121 10.98 -18.33 1.74
CA LYS A 121 10.77 -16.88 1.60
C LYS A 121 10.85 -16.40 0.15
N THR A 122 11.74 -17.00 -0.66
CA THR A 122 11.82 -16.71 -2.09
C THR A 122 10.53 -17.11 -2.80
N ALA A 123 10.04 -18.32 -2.54
CA ALA A 123 8.79 -18.80 -3.12
C ALA A 123 7.58 -17.94 -2.70
N GLU A 124 7.51 -17.53 -1.43
CA GLU A 124 6.47 -16.61 -0.94
C GLU A 124 6.52 -15.25 -1.65
N CYS A 125 7.72 -14.70 -1.86
CA CYS A 125 7.91 -13.43 -2.55
C CYS A 125 7.51 -13.50 -4.02
N ASP A 126 7.90 -14.57 -4.71
CA ASP A 126 7.57 -14.79 -6.12
C ASP A 126 6.05 -14.94 -6.31
N GLU A 127 5.42 -15.78 -5.48
CA GLU A 127 3.96 -15.98 -5.53
C GLU A 127 3.21 -14.67 -5.25
N HIS A 128 3.66 -13.89 -4.25
CA HIS A 128 3.05 -12.60 -3.95
C HIS A 128 3.27 -11.59 -5.08
N ALA A 129 4.47 -11.57 -5.69
CA ALA A 129 4.78 -10.67 -6.80
C ALA A 129 3.92 -10.95 -8.04
N GLU A 130 3.74 -12.22 -8.41
CA GLU A 130 2.87 -12.61 -9.53
C GLU A 130 1.42 -12.16 -9.31
N LYS A 131 0.88 -12.39 -8.10
CA LYS A 131 -0.49 -11.99 -7.75
C LYS A 131 -0.64 -10.47 -7.70
N ALA A 132 0.28 -9.79 -7.02
CA ALA A 132 0.29 -8.33 -6.90
C ALA A 132 0.39 -7.65 -8.28
N TRP A 133 1.14 -8.23 -9.21
CA TRP A 133 1.27 -7.69 -10.56
C TRP A 133 -0.08 -7.64 -11.28
N ALA A 134 -0.89 -8.69 -11.18
CA ALA A 134 -2.22 -8.71 -11.78
C ALA A 134 -3.11 -7.58 -11.24
N ASP A 135 -3.09 -7.35 -9.92
CA ASP A 135 -3.85 -6.27 -9.29
C ASP A 135 -3.36 -4.87 -9.72
N ILE A 136 -2.04 -4.68 -9.82
CA ILE A 136 -1.43 -3.42 -10.27
C ILE A 136 -1.78 -3.12 -11.73
N VAL A 137 -1.73 -4.12 -12.61
CA VAL A 137 -2.09 -3.97 -14.02
C VAL A 137 -3.57 -3.61 -14.14
N ARG A 138 -4.44 -4.32 -13.44
CA ARG A 138 -5.88 -4.02 -13.40
C ARG A 138 -6.14 -2.58 -12.93
N PHE A 139 -5.49 -2.15 -11.85
CA PHE A 139 -5.61 -0.78 -11.36
C PHE A 139 -5.18 0.25 -12.41
N LYS A 140 -4.04 0.02 -13.07
CA LYS A 140 -3.52 0.90 -14.13
C LYS A 140 -4.48 1.04 -15.31
N ASP A 141 -5.10 -0.06 -15.73
CA ASP A 141 -6.01 -0.09 -16.88
C ASP A 141 -7.38 0.53 -16.60
N GLN A 142 -7.79 0.55 -15.32
CA GLN A 142 -9.11 1.02 -14.90
C GLN A 142 -9.11 2.47 -14.40
N LYS A 143 -8.04 2.93 -13.73
CA LYS A 143 -8.06 4.20 -13.00
C LYS A 143 -8.50 5.43 -13.78
N ASP A 144 -8.06 5.56 -15.02
CA ASP A 144 -8.37 6.76 -15.81
C ASP A 144 -9.82 6.73 -16.25
N LYS A 145 -10.36 5.54 -16.57
CA LYS A 145 -11.76 5.37 -16.97
C LYS A 145 -12.69 5.63 -15.78
N ASP A 146 -12.42 5.00 -14.64
CA ASP A 146 -13.27 5.10 -13.45
C ASP A 146 -13.34 6.54 -12.94
N LEU A 147 -12.18 7.22 -12.86
CA LEU A 147 -12.14 8.62 -12.43
C LEU A 147 -12.77 9.57 -13.46
N GLN A 148 -12.55 9.33 -14.76
CA GLN A 148 -13.20 10.14 -15.79
C GLN A 148 -14.72 10.00 -15.74
N GLU A 149 -15.23 8.78 -15.60
CA GLU A 149 -16.66 8.51 -15.51
C GLU A 149 -17.28 9.19 -14.27
N ALA A 150 -16.66 9.02 -13.09
CA ALA A 150 -17.12 9.67 -11.86
C ALA A 150 -17.17 11.21 -12.00
N LEU A 151 -16.12 11.82 -12.57
CA LEU A 151 -16.04 13.26 -12.74
C LEU A 151 -16.99 13.80 -13.82
N ILE A 152 -17.17 13.06 -14.93
CA ILE A 152 -18.14 13.42 -15.98
C ILE A 152 -19.55 13.37 -15.42
N ASN A 153 -19.90 12.31 -14.68
CA ASN A 153 -21.23 12.17 -14.10
C ASN A 153 -21.51 13.27 -13.07
N TYR A 154 -20.52 13.61 -12.23
CA TYR A 154 -20.62 14.75 -11.32
C TYR A 154 -20.84 16.06 -12.07
N ALA A 155 -20.08 16.33 -13.14
CA ALA A 155 -20.25 17.53 -13.96
C ALA A 155 -21.64 17.59 -14.63
N LEU A 156 -22.14 16.46 -15.13
CA LEU A 156 -23.48 16.36 -15.71
C LEU A 156 -24.57 16.65 -14.68
N MET A 157 -24.43 16.12 -13.46
CA MET A 157 -25.33 16.45 -12.35
C MET A 157 -25.29 17.94 -12.05
N GLN A 158 -24.11 18.55 -11.92
CA GLN A 158 -23.98 20.00 -11.66
C GLN A 158 -24.64 20.85 -12.77
N ILE A 159 -24.45 20.48 -14.03
CA ILE A 159 -25.09 21.14 -15.17
C ILE A 159 -26.62 20.99 -15.09
N SER A 160 -27.12 19.79 -14.76
CA SER A 160 -28.55 19.51 -14.60
C SER A 160 -29.16 20.37 -13.50
N MET A 161 -28.50 20.45 -12.34
CA MET A 161 -28.94 21.25 -11.20
C MET A 161 -28.92 22.75 -11.53
N CYS A 162 -27.88 23.24 -12.22
CA CYS A 162 -27.86 24.61 -12.73
C CYS A 162 -29.01 24.90 -13.68
N LYS A 163 -29.32 23.99 -14.62
CA LYS A 163 -30.44 24.14 -15.56
C LYS A 163 -31.79 24.16 -14.85
N LYS A 164 -32.04 23.26 -13.90
CA LYS A 164 -33.28 23.25 -13.10
C LYS A 164 -33.48 24.58 -12.37
N LYS A 165 -32.42 25.14 -11.77
CA LYS A 165 -32.43 26.46 -11.11
C LYS A 165 -32.78 27.58 -12.10
N VAL A 166 -32.12 27.62 -13.26
CA VAL A 166 -32.36 28.64 -14.29
C VAL A 166 -33.78 28.57 -14.87
N LEU A 167 -34.29 27.36 -15.16
CA LEU A 167 -35.66 27.17 -15.66
C LEU A 167 -36.71 27.56 -14.62
N ASN A 168 -36.53 27.17 -13.35
CA ASN A 168 -37.45 27.55 -12.27
C ASN A 168 -37.49 29.08 -12.11
N ASN A 169 -36.36 29.77 -12.23
CA ASN A 169 -36.30 31.23 -12.19
C ASN A 169 -37.03 31.87 -13.39
N LEU A 170 -36.83 31.36 -14.61
CA LEU A 170 -37.52 31.86 -15.81
C LEU A 170 -39.04 31.67 -15.76
N PHE A 171 -39.52 30.52 -15.27
CA PHE A 171 -40.95 30.25 -15.13
C PHE A 171 -41.63 31.11 -14.08
N GLN A 172 -40.93 31.47 -12.98
CA GLN A 172 -41.46 32.41 -12.01
C GLN A 172 -41.53 33.84 -12.55
N CYS A 173 -40.55 34.26 -13.37
CA CYS A 173 -40.60 35.55 -14.08
C CYS A 173 -41.74 35.63 -15.11
N TRP A 174 -42.13 34.51 -15.72
CA TRP A 174 -43.21 34.42 -16.72
C TRP A 174 -44.63 34.29 -16.14
N LYS A 175 -44.76 34.02 -14.83
CA LYS A 175 -46.05 33.94 -14.13
C LYS A 175 -46.48 35.27 -13.46
N LYS A 176 -45.71 36.34 -13.64
CA LYS A 176 -46.11 37.73 -13.38
C LYS A 176 -46.58 38.39 -14.67
#